data_AF-A0A8K1ZWE2-F1
#
_entry.id   AF-A0A8K1ZWE2-F1
#
_cell.length_a   1.000
_cell.length_b   1.000
_cell.length_c   1.000
_cell.angle_alpha   90.00
_cell.angle_beta   90.00
_cell.angle_gamma   90.00
#
_symmetry.space_group_name_H-M   'P 1'
#
loop_
_entity.id
_entity.type
_entity.pdbx_description
1 polymer ?
#
loop_
_entity_poly.entity_id
_entity_poly.type
_entity_poly.pdbx_seq_one_letter_code
_entity_poly.pdbx_strand_id
1 'polypeptide(L)'
;MKTTIENHDGRLRLRWRYHGKRYTLACGVADSAIGRGLARQKASQIEVDVATGHFDHTLLKYKPRILGKTPTELSAPVLFERYTQAMAKEKGLSLGLW
;
A
#
# COMPACT_ATOMS: atom_id res chain seq x y z
N MET A 1 0.46 -6.83 22.61
CA MET A 1 1.27 -7.55 21.60
C MET A 1 2.43 -6.63 21.22
N LYS A 2 3.63 -7.17 20.93
CA LYS A 2 4.83 -6.36 20.66
C LYS A 2 5.34 -6.62 19.25
N THR A 3 5.64 -5.57 18.51
CA THR A 3 6.25 -5.65 17.19
C THR A 3 7.77 -5.50 17.28
N THR A 4 8.51 -6.32 16.52
CA THR A 4 9.97 -6.23 16.45
C THR A 4 10.37 -5.58 15.13
N ILE A 5 11.24 -4.56 15.23
CA ILE A 5 11.87 -3.92 14.07
C ILE A 5 13.17 -4.66 13.79
N GLU A 6 13.29 -5.22 12.59
CA GLU A 6 14.51 -5.87 12.11
C GLU A 6 15.02 -5.17 10.87
N ASN A 7 16.36 -5.11 10.73
CA ASN A 7 16.99 -4.77 9.47
C ASN A 7 17.14 -6.05 8.64
N HIS A 8 16.68 -5.99 7.39
CA HIS A 8 16.83 -7.04 6.41
C HIS A 8 17.39 -6.43 5.12
N ASP A 9 18.66 -6.70 4.86
CA ASP A 9 19.36 -6.25 3.64
C ASP A 9 19.30 -4.72 3.45
N GLY A 10 19.59 -3.98 4.53
CA GLY A 10 19.57 -2.52 4.54
C GLY A 10 18.17 -1.89 4.61
N ARG A 11 17.09 -2.69 4.62
CA ARG A 11 15.71 -2.23 4.69
C ARG A 11 15.06 -2.66 6.00
N LEU A 12 14.24 -1.78 6.57
CA LEU A 12 13.53 -2.08 7.81
C LEU A 12 12.25 -2.88 7.56
N ARG A 13 12.05 -3.92 8.37
CA ARG A 13 10.83 -4.73 8.43
C ARG A 13 10.32 -4.85 9.85
N LEU A 14 9.00 -4.98 9.98
CA LEU A 14 8.30 -5.29 11.22
C LEU A 14 7.88 -6.75 11.21
N ARG A 15 8.09 -7.44 12.34
CA ARG A 15 7.64 -8.83 12.55
C ARG A 15 6.90 -8.96 13.86
N TRP A 16 5.81 -9.71 13.84
CA TRP A 16 5.02 -10.00 15.05
C TRP A 16 4.16 -11.24 14.89
N ARG A 17 3.51 -11.64 16.00
CA ARG A 17 2.48 -12.68 16.02
C ARG A 17 1.18 -12.11 16.56
N TYR A 18 0.08 -12.46 15.91
CA TYR A 18 -1.27 -12.10 16.35
C TYR A 18 -2.24 -13.22 15.96
N HIS A 19 -3.08 -13.66 16.91
CA HIS A 19 -4.01 -14.80 16.74
C HIS A 19 -3.36 -16.05 16.13
N GLY A 20 -2.22 -16.47 16.66
CA GLY A 20 -1.50 -17.66 16.18
C GLY A 20 -0.81 -17.52 14.81
N LYS A 21 -1.07 -16.44 14.06
CA LYS A 21 -0.47 -16.17 12.75
C LYS A 21 0.76 -15.27 12.86
N ARG A 22 1.79 -15.58 12.06
CA ARG A 22 2.99 -14.73 11.93
C ARG A 22 2.74 -13.68 10.85
N TYR A 23 2.95 -12.42 11.18
CA TYR A 23 2.85 -11.29 10.26
C TYR A 23 4.23 -10.69 10.03
N THR A 24 4.45 -10.20 8.80
CA THR A 24 5.66 -9.49 8.42
C THR A 24 5.27 -8.33 7.50
N LEU A 25 5.76 -7.14 7.81
CA LEU A 25 5.50 -5.93 7.04
C LEU A 25 6.83 -5.25 6.71
N ALA A 26 7.10 -5.05 5.42
CA ALA A 26 8.20 -4.21 4.99
C ALA A 26 7.83 -2.74 5.19
N CYS A 27 8.67 -1.97 5.90
CA CYS A 27 8.41 -0.55 6.12
C CYS A 27 8.68 0.29 4.86
N GLY A 28 9.46 -0.24 3.92
CA GLY A 28 9.84 0.43 2.67
C GLY A 28 10.94 1.48 2.84
N VAL A 29 11.49 1.62 4.04
CA VAL A 29 12.52 2.60 4.40
C VAL A 29 13.87 1.92 4.63
N ALA A 30 14.96 2.63 4.36
CA ALA A 30 16.31 2.20 4.68
C ALA A 30 16.55 2.23 6.20
N ASP A 31 17.56 1.49 6.66
CA ASP A 31 18.03 1.56 8.05
C ASP A 31 18.79 2.86 8.31
N SER A 32 18.04 3.94 8.53
CA SER A 32 18.55 5.25 8.98
C SER A 32 17.82 5.67 10.26
N ALA A 33 18.34 6.67 10.98
CA ALA A 33 17.67 7.18 12.19
C ALA A 33 16.21 7.59 11.92
N ILE A 34 15.97 8.26 10.78
CA ILE A 34 14.64 8.65 10.32
C ILE A 34 13.81 7.40 9.94
N GLY A 35 14.41 6.45 9.22
CA GLY A 35 13.75 5.19 8.85
C GLY A 35 13.29 4.38 10.06
N ARG A 36 14.13 4.30 11.11
CA ARG A 36 13.76 3.66 12.39
C ARG A 36 12.64 4.41 13.10
N GLY A 37 12.64 5.74 13.06
CA GLY A 37 11.54 6.56 13.58
C GLY A 37 10.20 6.23 12.90
N LEU A 38 10.18 6.18 11.56
CA LEU A 38 9.01 5.80 10.78
C LEU A 38 8.57 4.35 11.06
N ALA A 39 9.52 3.42 11.19
CA ALA A 39 9.22 2.04 11.54
C ALA A 39 8.59 1.92 12.93
N ARG A 40 9.08 2.69 13.93
CA ARG A 40 8.50 2.77 15.27
C ARG A 40 7.09 3.33 15.27
N GLN A 41 6.84 4.40 14.51
CA GLN A 41 5.51 4.97 14.37
C GLN A 41 4.50 3.93 13.84
N LYS A 42 4.90 3.17 12.81
CA LYS A 42 4.06 2.08 12.24
C LYS A 42 3.85 0.94 13.23
N ALA A 43 4.89 0.55 13.95
CA ALA A 43 4.81 -0.42 15.03
C ALA A 43 3.75 -0.02 16.07
N SER A 44 3.82 1.22 16.56
CA SER A 44 2.86 1.75 17.53
C SER A 44 1.43 1.78 16.97
N GLN A 45 1.26 2.16 15.70
CA GLN A 45 -0.06 2.14 15.05
C GLN A 45 -0.68 0.73 15.01
N ILE A 46 0.13 -0.28 14.66
CA ILE A 46 -0.32 -1.68 14.65
C ILE A 46 -0.68 -2.13 16.07
N GLU A 47 0.13 -1.79 17.06
CA GLU A 47 -0.10 -2.18 18.45
C GLU A 47 -1.40 -1.57 19.01
N VAL A 48 -1.68 -0.30 18.67
CA VAL A 48 -2.95 0.36 19.01
C VAL A 48 -4.12 -0.32 18.30
N ASP A 49 -4.04 -0.53 16.99
CA ASP A 49 -5.14 -1.16 16.23
C ASP A 49 -5.44 -2.58 16.73
N VAL A 50 -4.42 -3.33 17.13
CA VAL A 50 -4.57 -4.64 17.78
C VAL A 50 -5.27 -4.52 19.13
N ALA A 51 -4.90 -3.53 19.94
CA ALA A 51 -5.52 -3.30 21.26
C ALA A 51 -6.99 -2.86 21.14
N THR A 52 -7.33 -2.05 20.13
CA THR A 52 -8.70 -1.56 19.89
C THR A 52 -9.54 -2.53 19.04
N GLY A 53 -8.98 -3.66 18.59
CA GLY A 53 -9.69 -4.63 17.75
C GLY A 53 -9.94 -4.19 16.30
N HIS A 54 -9.29 -3.11 15.85
CA HIS A 54 -9.40 -2.56 14.49
C HIS A 54 -8.22 -2.96 13.60
N PHE A 55 -7.59 -4.11 13.91
CA PHE A 55 -6.41 -4.58 13.19
C PHE A 55 -6.77 -5.06 11.78
N ASP A 56 -6.12 -4.46 10.78
CA ASP A 56 -6.27 -4.86 9.38
C ASP A 56 -5.38 -6.08 9.07
N HIS A 57 -6.02 -7.25 8.94
CA HIS A 57 -5.36 -8.51 8.59
C HIS A 57 -4.71 -8.50 7.20
N THR A 58 -5.13 -7.61 6.29
CA THR A 58 -4.57 -7.51 4.93
C THR A 58 -3.27 -6.71 4.89
N LEU A 59 -2.95 -6.00 5.97
CA LEU A 59 -1.82 -5.07 6.11
C LEU A 59 -1.82 -3.91 5.11
N LEU A 60 -2.87 -3.72 4.31
CA LEU A 60 -2.95 -2.68 3.30
C LEU A 60 -2.96 -1.29 3.94
N LYS A 61 -3.60 -1.14 5.11
CA LYS A 61 -3.61 0.08 5.90
C LYS A 61 -2.21 0.59 6.27
N TYR A 62 -1.27 -0.33 6.53
CA TYR A 62 0.07 -0.01 7.06
C TYR A 62 1.16 0.08 5.98
N LYS A 63 0.87 -0.40 4.76
CA LYS A 63 1.82 -0.31 3.65
C LYS A 63 2.04 1.15 3.24
N PRO A 64 3.29 1.57 2.97
CA PRO A 64 3.54 2.90 2.44
C PRO A 64 2.78 3.03 1.11
N ARG A 65 1.87 4.01 1.03
CA ARG A 65 1.25 4.41 -0.23
C ARG A 65 2.35 5.03 -1.07
N ILE A 66 2.91 4.26 -1.99
CA ILE A 66 3.81 4.81 -3.00
C ILE A 66 2.92 5.68 -3.89
N LEU A 67 3.07 7.00 -3.79
CA LEU A 67 2.40 7.93 -4.69
C LEU A 67 2.80 7.55 -6.13
N GLY A 68 1.83 7.19 -6.97
CA GLY A 68 2.06 6.62 -8.32
C GLY A 68 1.78 5.11 -8.43
N LYS A 69 1.60 4.39 -7.32
CA LYS A 69 0.96 3.06 -7.27
C LYS A 69 -0.37 3.19 -6.56
N THR A 70 -1.28 4.01 -7.11
CA THR A 70 -2.69 3.77 -6.82
C THR A 70 -2.99 2.34 -7.24
N PRO A 71 -3.68 1.53 -6.42
CA PRO A 71 -4.34 0.33 -6.91
C PRO A 71 -5.54 0.79 -7.74
N THR A 72 -5.27 1.50 -8.82
CA THR A 72 -6.21 1.50 -9.92
C THR A 72 -5.74 0.33 -10.74
N GLU A 73 -6.20 -0.87 -10.37
CA GLU A 73 -6.17 -2.06 -11.24
C GLU A 73 -7.12 -1.79 -12.44
N LEU A 74 -6.88 -0.69 -13.16
CA LEU A 74 -7.46 -0.48 -14.46
C LEU A 74 -6.68 -1.42 -15.37
N SER A 75 -7.33 -2.52 -15.71
CA SER A 75 -6.85 -3.38 -16.78
C SER A 75 -6.61 -2.52 -18.03
N ALA A 76 -5.56 -2.83 -18.79
CA ALA A 76 -5.19 -2.09 -19.99
C ALA A 76 -6.38 -1.80 -20.95
N PRO A 77 -7.36 -2.71 -21.14
CA PRO A 77 -8.56 -2.44 -21.93
C PRO A 77 -9.44 -1.32 -21.35
N VAL A 78 -9.62 -1.27 -20.03
CA VAL A 78 -10.47 -0.26 -19.38
C VAL A 78 -9.80 1.12 -19.44
N LEU A 79 -8.47 1.17 -19.37
CA LEU A 79 -7.73 2.40 -19.60
C LEU A 79 -7.91 2.90 -21.05
N PHE A 80 -7.82 1.98 -22.02
CA PHE A 80 -7.98 2.29 -23.43
C PHE A 80 -9.41 2.75 -23.76
N GLU A 81 -10.42 2.12 -23.19
CA GLU A 81 -11.82 2.53 -23.34
C GLU A 81 -12.07 3.94 -22.80
N ARG A 82 -11.56 4.26 -21.61
CA ARG A 82 -11.66 5.62 -21.05
C ARG A 82 -10.94 6.66 -21.91
N TYR A 83 -9.77 6.30 -22.45
CA TYR A 83 -9.01 7.16 -23.34
C TYR A 83 -9.79 7.43 -24.64
N THR A 84 -10.32 6.40 -25.30
CA THR A 84 -11.10 6.56 -26.54
C THR A 84 -12.36 7.40 -26.33
N GLN A 85 -13.08 7.22 -25.22
CA GLN A 85 -14.22 8.06 -24.85
C GLN A 85 -13.84 9.54 -24.65
N ALA A 86 -12.71 9.80 -23.99
CA ALA A 86 -12.21 11.16 -23.81
C ALA A 86 -11.82 11.81 -25.14
N MET A 87 -11.11 11.08 -26.00
CA MET A 87 -10.71 11.56 -27.33
C MET A 87 -11.90 11.79 -28.26
N ALA A 88 -12.95 10.96 -28.19
CA ALA A 88 -14.18 11.16 -28.94
C ALA A 88 -14.90 12.45 -28.53
N LYS A 89 -14.92 12.74 -27.22
CA LYS A 89 -15.49 13.98 -26.66
C LYS A 89 -14.67 15.22 -27.04
N GLU A 90 -13.34 15.10 -27.06
CA GLU A 90 -12.44 16.22 -27.34
C GLU A 90 -12.38 16.57 -28.84
N LYS A 91 -12.41 15.57 -29.72
CA LYS A 91 -12.27 15.79 -31.17
C LYS A 91 -13.59 15.87 -31.94
N GLY A 92 -14.74 15.67 -31.30
CA GLY A 92 -16.04 15.70 -31.98
C GLY A 92 -16.13 14.72 -33.16
N LEU A 93 -15.36 13.61 -33.14
CA LEU A 93 -15.46 12.59 -34.17
C LEU A 93 -16.74 11.79 -33.92
N SER A 94 -17.74 12.02 -34.78
CA SER A 94 -18.85 11.09 -34.93
C SER A 94 -18.30 9.72 -35.35
N LEU A 95 -18.74 8.66 -34.65
CA LEU A 95 -18.61 7.30 -35.14
C LEU A 95 -19.31 7.24 -36.50
N GLY A 96 -18.53 7.06 -37.56
CA GLY A 96 -19.06 6.77 -38.89
C GLY A 96 -19.90 5.50 -38.81
N LEU A 97 -21.22 5.67 -38.87
CA LEU A 97 -22.17 4.61 -39.21
C LEU A 97 -21.83 4.13 -40.61
N TRP A 98 -21.48 2.85 -40.71
CA TRP A 98 -21.37 2.11 -41.97
C TRP A 98 -22.74 1.56 -42.36
#